data_AF-A0A948RMX0-F1
#
_entry.id   AF-A0A948RMX0-F1
#
_cell.length_a   1.000
_cell.length_b   1.000
_cell.length_c   1.000
_cell.angle_alpha   90.00
_cell.angle_beta   90.00
_cell.angle_gamma   90.00
#
_symmetry.space_group_name_H-M   'P 1'
#
loop_
_entity.id
_entity.type
_entity.pdbx_description
1 polymer ?
#
loop_
_entity_poly.entity_id
_entity_poly.type
_entity_poly.pdbx_seq_one_letter_code
_entity_poly.pdbx_strand_id
1 'polypeptide(L)'
;MAEKEIKKLREYFKKRKDVVMAFVFGSFAKGRQMKESDVDVAVYFKSEQENFKKEDEIWSDINKIIQNKEVHLVCLNNAPATLISDVFKTGIPLVIKDKKLYWELYLYKTLEAEDFVRFAEEYFEIAKKAKSLTSEQKTRLLEKWQFLNNEMKELKIFEELSFGDYTENKNKRRNIERWAENIINVSIDIAKILLASEKKDMPKTYEEALLKFGILASLNQQEAEKFSKFANLRNLLAHEYLDILYKRIQVFIKEFPPLYQKIYPFLEKYLKNNKKDL
;
A
#
# COMPACT_ATOMS: atom_id res chain seq x y z
N MET A 1 -21.03 20.87 -10.13
CA MET A 1 -20.44 21.90 -9.25
C MET A 1 -20.37 23.18 -10.07
N ALA A 2 -20.79 24.30 -9.50
CA ALA A 2 -20.65 25.58 -10.19
C ALA A 2 -19.16 25.95 -10.25
N GLU A 3 -18.70 26.52 -11.36
CA GLU A 3 -17.32 27.00 -11.54
C GLU A 3 -16.86 27.93 -10.39
N LYS A 4 -17.82 28.65 -9.81
CA LYS A 4 -17.66 29.48 -8.61
C LYS A 4 -17.20 28.70 -7.37
N GLU A 5 -17.71 27.49 -7.14
CA GLU A 5 -17.36 26.65 -5.98
C GLU A 5 -15.93 26.09 -6.15
N ILE A 6 -15.59 25.61 -7.36
CA ILE A 6 -14.23 25.17 -7.69
C ILE A 6 -13.22 26.30 -7.45
N LYS A 7 -13.55 27.53 -7.89
CA LYS A 7 -12.69 28.69 -7.67
C LYS A 7 -12.44 28.97 -6.18
N LYS A 8 -13.48 28.92 -5.34
CA LYS A 8 -13.34 29.07 -3.88
C LYS A 8 -12.47 27.99 -3.27
N LEU A 9 -12.65 26.73 -3.67
CA LEU A 9 -11.81 25.63 -3.19
C LEU A 9 -10.35 25.81 -3.59
N ARG A 10 -10.08 26.22 -4.83
CA ARG A 10 -8.72 26.54 -5.29
C ARG A 10 -8.07 27.62 -4.42
N GLU A 11 -8.81 28.69 -4.10
CA GLU A 11 -8.31 29.76 -3.23
C GLU A 11 -8.06 29.28 -1.79
N TYR A 12 -8.94 28.44 -1.25
CA TYR A 12 -8.78 27.81 0.07
C TYR A 12 -7.52 26.94 0.14
N PHE A 13 -7.40 25.96 -0.74
CA PHE A 13 -6.29 25.01 -0.74
C PHE A 13 -4.94 25.64 -1.11
N LYS A 14 -4.93 26.75 -1.86
CA LYS A 14 -3.69 27.52 -2.11
C LYS A 14 -3.10 28.09 -0.81
N LYS A 15 -3.93 28.50 0.16
CA LYS A 15 -3.48 29.14 1.41
C LYS A 15 -3.01 28.14 2.49
N ARG A 16 -3.54 26.91 2.46
CA ARG A 16 -3.21 25.83 3.40
C ARG A 16 -1.76 25.35 3.22
N LYS A 17 -0.86 25.50 4.20
CA LYS A 17 0.55 25.06 4.06
C LYS A 17 0.77 23.56 4.28
N ASP A 18 -0.18 22.92 4.91
CA ASP A 18 -0.22 21.51 5.29
C ASP A 18 -0.68 20.58 4.14
N VAL A 19 -1.35 21.12 3.13
CA VAL A 19 -1.80 20.38 1.94
C VAL A 19 -0.82 20.56 0.79
N VAL A 20 -0.33 19.46 0.21
CA VAL A 20 0.58 19.48 -0.95
C VAL A 20 -0.21 19.51 -2.26
N MET A 21 -1.26 18.69 -2.35
CA MET A 21 -2.14 18.64 -3.51
C MET A 21 -3.57 18.28 -3.10
N ALA A 22 -4.54 18.78 -3.87
CA ALA A 22 -5.96 18.53 -3.65
C ALA A 22 -6.69 18.46 -5.00
N PHE A 23 -7.71 17.60 -5.06
CA PHE A 23 -8.48 17.31 -6.26
C PHE A 23 -9.97 17.22 -5.91
N VAL A 24 -10.84 17.55 -6.86
CA VAL A 24 -12.22 17.05 -6.84
C VAL A 24 -12.30 15.89 -7.80
N PHE A 25 -12.86 14.76 -7.39
CA PHE A 25 -12.91 13.54 -8.19
C PHE A 25 -14.31 12.89 -8.16
N GLY A 26 -14.41 11.66 -8.64
CA GLY A 26 -15.65 10.89 -8.59
C GLY A 26 -16.65 11.22 -9.70
N SER A 27 -17.93 10.98 -9.42
CA SER A 27 -19.04 11.21 -10.37
C SER A 27 -19.05 12.64 -10.91
N PHE A 28 -18.60 13.58 -10.08
CA PHE A 28 -18.49 14.99 -10.42
C PHE A 28 -17.44 15.26 -11.52
N ALA A 29 -16.25 14.67 -11.42
CA ALA A 29 -15.17 14.92 -12.38
C ALA A 29 -15.41 14.22 -13.73
N LYS A 30 -16.25 13.17 -13.77
CA LYS A 30 -16.56 12.36 -14.97
C LYS A 30 -17.70 12.92 -15.83
N GLY A 31 -18.24 14.10 -15.53
CA GLY A 31 -19.25 14.79 -16.35
C GLY A 31 -20.65 14.13 -16.39
N ARG A 32 -20.92 13.14 -15.53
CA ARG A 32 -22.19 12.38 -15.47
C ARG A 32 -23.12 12.94 -14.39
N GLN A 33 -23.58 14.19 -14.57
CA GLN A 33 -24.23 14.91 -13.48
C GLN A 33 -25.73 14.57 -13.31
N MET A 34 -26.15 14.35 -12.05
CA MET A 34 -27.48 14.73 -11.52
C MET A 34 -27.32 15.88 -10.51
N LYS A 35 -28.39 16.61 -10.18
CA LYS A 35 -28.34 17.84 -9.34
C LYS A 35 -27.90 17.60 -7.88
N GLU A 36 -27.99 16.37 -7.39
CA GLU A 36 -27.83 15.99 -5.98
C GLU A 36 -26.51 15.25 -5.68
N SER A 37 -25.62 15.08 -6.66
CA SER A 37 -24.42 14.26 -6.48
C SER A 37 -23.45 14.81 -5.44
N ASP A 38 -22.94 13.90 -4.60
CA ASP A 38 -21.90 14.13 -3.60
C ASP A 38 -20.64 14.72 -4.24
N VAL A 39 -19.92 15.53 -3.46
CA VAL A 39 -18.63 16.10 -3.89
C VAL A 39 -17.50 15.37 -3.19
N ASP A 40 -16.81 14.52 -3.95
CA ASP A 40 -15.62 13.83 -3.48
C ASP A 40 -14.39 14.74 -3.61
N VAL A 41 -13.77 15.08 -2.47
CA VAL A 41 -12.54 15.88 -2.42
C VAL A 41 -11.40 15.01 -1.91
N ALA A 42 -10.33 14.89 -2.68
CA ALA A 42 -9.13 14.19 -2.31
C ALA A 42 -8.03 15.16 -1.89
N VAL A 43 -7.34 14.87 -0.80
CA VAL A 43 -6.27 15.71 -0.23
C VAL A 43 -5.05 14.86 0.09
N TYR A 44 -3.87 15.36 -0.29
CA TYR A 44 -2.58 14.82 0.13
C TYR A 44 -1.88 15.80 1.06
N PHE A 45 -1.60 15.37 2.28
CA PHE A 45 -0.96 16.14 3.33
C PHE A 45 0.56 16.01 3.30
N LYS A 46 1.23 17.03 3.85
CA LYS A 46 2.69 17.08 3.96
C LYS A 46 3.26 16.07 4.97
N SER A 47 2.50 15.70 6.01
CA SER A 47 2.95 14.80 7.09
C SER A 47 1.82 13.90 7.56
N GLU A 48 2.08 12.58 7.66
CA GLU A 48 1.10 11.60 8.14
C GLU A 48 0.64 11.83 9.59
N GLN A 49 1.53 12.34 10.46
CA GLN A 49 1.23 12.59 11.87
C GLN A 49 0.26 13.76 12.08
N GLU A 50 0.09 14.61 11.08
CA GLU A 50 -0.77 15.80 11.14
C GLU A 50 -2.20 15.55 10.63
N ASN A 51 -2.50 14.34 10.14
CA ASN A 51 -3.69 14.08 9.34
C ASN A 51 -5.01 14.19 10.12
N PHE A 52 -5.15 13.49 11.24
CA PHE A 52 -6.48 13.32 11.88
C PHE A 52 -7.12 14.64 12.34
N LYS A 53 -6.37 15.51 13.05
CA LYS A 53 -6.93 16.79 13.53
C LYS A 53 -7.20 17.77 12.39
N LYS A 54 -6.44 17.70 11.29
CA LYS A 54 -6.56 18.62 10.16
C LYS A 54 -7.63 18.19 9.17
N GLU A 55 -7.95 16.90 9.13
CA GLU A 55 -8.99 16.34 8.27
C GLU A 55 -10.38 16.90 8.64
N ASP A 56 -10.73 16.89 9.94
CA ASP A 56 -11.98 17.47 10.45
C ASP A 56 -12.11 18.97 10.15
N GLU A 57 -11.02 19.72 10.31
CA GLU A 57 -10.97 21.15 10.00
C GLU A 57 -11.21 21.41 8.50
N ILE A 58 -10.53 20.66 7.63
CA ILE A 58 -10.71 20.77 6.18
C ILE A 58 -12.13 20.40 5.80
N TRP A 59 -12.65 19.30 6.34
CA TRP A 59 -14.00 18.84 6.06
C TRP A 59 -15.04 19.90 6.47
N SER A 60 -14.90 20.50 7.66
CA SER A 60 -15.76 21.59 8.13
C SER A 60 -15.68 22.82 7.20
N ASP A 61 -14.49 23.21 6.78
CA ASP A 61 -14.30 24.37 5.91
C ASP A 61 -14.85 24.13 4.49
N ILE A 62 -14.67 22.94 3.93
CA ILE A 62 -15.22 22.59 2.62
C ILE A 62 -16.76 22.61 2.67
N ASN A 63 -17.38 22.08 3.74
CA ASN A 63 -18.83 22.13 3.92
C ASN A 63 -19.37 23.57 4.05
N LYS A 64 -18.57 24.52 4.55
CA LYS A 64 -18.94 25.95 4.53
C LYS A 64 -18.83 26.55 3.12
N ILE A 65 -17.89 26.07 2.30
CA ILE A 65 -17.65 26.55 0.93
C ILE A 65 -18.69 26.00 -0.05
N ILE A 66 -19.00 24.70 0.06
CA ILE A 66 -19.97 23.96 -0.75
C ILE A 66 -21.26 23.86 0.05
N GLN A 67 -22.24 24.70 -0.29
CA GLN A 67 -23.53 24.69 0.40
C GLN A 67 -24.47 23.67 -0.23
N ASN A 68 -25.23 22.96 0.61
CA ASN A 68 -26.32 22.03 0.22
C ASN A 68 -25.87 20.79 -0.57
N LYS A 69 -24.66 20.28 -0.32
CA LYS A 69 -24.19 18.99 -0.84
C LYS A 69 -23.39 18.24 0.20
N GLU A 70 -23.47 16.92 0.17
CA GLU A 70 -22.60 16.08 0.98
C GLU A 70 -21.18 16.10 0.42
N VAL A 71 -20.20 16.19 1.32
CA VAL A 71 -18.78 16.25 0.99
C VAL A 71 -18.11 15.03 1.62
N HIS A 72 -17.52 14.20 0.77
CA HIS A 72 -16.66 13.11 1.18
C HIS A 72 -15.20 13.52 1.00
N LEU A 73 -14.49 13.63 2.11
CA LEU A 73 -13.06 13.91 2.12
C LEU A 73 -12.28 12.60 2.11
N VAL A 74 -11.29 12.49 1.22
CA VAL A 74 -10.40 11.34 1.11
C VAL A 74 -8.95 11.78 1.33
N CYS A 75 -8.30 11.17 2.32
CA CYS A 75 -6.88 11.33 2.57
C CYS A 75 -6.05 10.40 1.64
N LEU A 76 -5.41 10.98 0.63
CA LEU A 76 -4.60 10.25 -0.35
C LEU A 76 -3.35 9.61 0.25
N ASN A 77 -2.86 10.07 1.40
CA ASN A 77 -1.69 9.49 2.06
C ASN A 77 -1.91 8.01 2.42
N ASN A 78 -3.14 7.63 2.76
CA ASN A 78 -3.50 6.27 3.21
C ASN A 78 -4.49 5.56 2.28
N ALA A 79 -4.86 6.18 1.16
CA ALA A 79 -5.85 5.64 0.24
C ALA A 79 -5.29 4.46 -0.57
N PRO A 80 -6.15 3.51 -1.00
CA PRO A 80 -5.77 2.47 -1.94
C PRO A 80 -5.20 3.03 -3.23
N ALA A 81 -4.19 2.35 -3.79
CA ALA A 81 -3.54 2.79 -5.03
C ALA A 81 -4.53 2.92 -6.20
N THR A 82 -5.54 2.05 -6.26
CA THR A 82 -6.62 2.11 -7.24
C THR A 82 -7.43 3.41 -7.15
N LEU A 83 -7.71 3.89 -5.94
CA LEU A 83 -8.40 5.15 -5.71
C LEU A 83 -7.51 6.35 -6.07
N ILE A 84 -6.24 6.33 -5.65
CA ILE A 84 -5.29 7.40 -5.98
C ILE A 84 -5.10 7.49 -7.50
N SER A 85 -4.99 6.35 -8.19
CA SER A 85 -4.92 6.24 -9.65
C SER A 85 -6.15 6.85 -10.32
N ASP A 86 -7.37 6.58 -9.83
CA ASP A 86 -8.60 7.20 -10.37
C ASP A 86 -8.63 8.72 -10.15
N VAL A 87 -8.25 9.18 -8.95
CA VAL A 87 -8.15 10.61 -8.61
C VAL A 87 -7.19 11.33 -9.54
N PHE A 88 -6.01 10.76 -9.79
CA PHE A 88 -5.01 11.39 -10.64
C PHE A 88 -5.37 11.35 -12.13
N LYS A 89 -5.97 10.24 -12.61
CA LYS A 89 -6.37 10.10 -14.02
C LYS A 89 -7.58 10.97 -14.38
N THR A 90 -8.53 11.12 -13.46
CA THR A 90 -9.85 11.69 -13.76
C THR A 90 -10.21 12.92 -12.95
N GLY A 91 -9.55 13.16 -11.83
CA GLY A 91 -9.84 14.27 -10.94
C GLY A 91 -9.46 15.64 -11.49
N ILE A 92 -10.21 16.66 -11.09
CA ILE A 92 -9.94 18.06 -11.40
C ILE A 92 -8.99 18.61 -10.33
N PRO A 93 -7.76 19.03 -10.68
CA PRO A 93 -6.83 19.58 -9.70
C PRO A 93 -7.32 20.92 -9.15
N LEU A 94 -7.34 21.01 -7.82
CA LEU A 94 -7.56 22.24 -7.08
C LEU A 94 -6.23 22.94 -6.80
N VAL A 95 -5.25 22.19 -6.30
CA VAL A 95 -3.88 22.67 -6.11
C VAL A 95 -2.89 21.53 -6.31
N ILE A 96 -1.73 21.83 -6.89
CA ILE A 96 -0.55 20.94 -6.94
C ILE A 96 0.65 21.84 -6.64
N LYS A 97 1.12 21.80 -5.40
CA LYS A 97 2.25 22.65 -4.94
C LYS A 97 3.60 22.03 -5.26
N ASP A 98 3.65 20.71 -5.29
CA ASP A 98 4.84 19.94 -5.64
C ASP A 98 4.53 19.09 -6.88
N LYS A 99 4.96 19.58 -8.05
CA LYS A 99 4.78 18.88 -9.32
C LYS A 99 5.66 17.64 -9.44
N LYS A 100 6.85 17.65 -8.83
CA LYS A 100 7.76 16.50 -8.86
C LYS A 100 7.13 15.34 -8.11
N LEU A 101 6.71 15.59 -6.86
CA LEU A 101 6.00 14.60 -6.06
C LEU A 101 4.72 14.13 -6.75
N TYR A 102 3.94 15.03 -7.36
CA TYR A 102 2.74 14.63 -8.10
C TYR A 102 3.03 13.62 -9.21
N TRP A 103 4.05 13.86 -10.04
CA TRP A 103 4.38 12.93 -11.14
C TRP A 103 4.97 11.62 -10.64
N GLU A 104 5.78 11.66 -9.58
CA GLU A 104 6.26 10.44 -8.92
C GLU A 104 5.06 9.62 -8.42
N LEU A 105 4.19 10.23 -7.60
CA LEU A 105 2.94 9.64 -7.10
C LEU A 105 2.08 9.09 -8.23
N TYR A 106 1.89 9.85 -9.31
CA TYR A 106 1.11 9.43 -10.47
C TYR A 106 1.64 8.13 -11.03
N LEU A 107 2.92 8.12 -11.44
CA LEU A 107 3.54 6.98 -12.10
C LEU A 107 3.44 5.73 -11.23
N TYR A 108 3.92 5.79 -9.99
CA TYR A 108 3.99 4.58 -9.17
C TYR A 108 2.61 4.12 -8.69
N LYS A 109 1.68 5.03 -8.33
CA LYS A 109 0.33 4.62 -7.91
C LYS A 109 -0.48 4.05 -9.06
N THR A 110 -0.25 4.50 -10.30
CA THR A 110 -0.88 3.85 -11.46
C THR A 110 -0.38 2.43 -11.67
N LEU A 111 0.93 2.18 -11.55
CA LEU A 111 1.51 0.84 -11.63
C LEU A 111 1.02 -0.07 -10.49
N GLU A 112 1.08 0.43 -9.24
CA GLU A 112 0.61 -0.32 -8.07
C GLU A 112 -0.87 -0.69 -8.18
N ALA A 113 -1.70 0.22 -8.73
CA ALA A 113 -3.12 -0.05 -8.97
C ALA A 113 -3.35 -1.18 -9.97
N GLU A 114 -2.60 -1.22 -11.07
CA GLU A 114 -2.71 -2.29 -12.07
C GLU A 114 -2.33 -3.65 -11.49
N ASP A 115 -1.24 -3.71 -10.73
CA ASP A 115 -0.84 -4.91 -10.02
C ASP A 115 -1.90 -5.34 -8.99
N PHE A 116 -2.48 -4.38 -8.26
CA PHE A 116 -3.48 -4.66 -7.24
C PHE A 116 -4.80 -5.18 -7.84
N VAL A 117 -5.17 -4.74 -9.06
CA VAL A 117 -6.31 -5.32 -9.79
C VAL A 117 -6.09 -6.81 -10.06
N ARG A 118 -4.88 -7.21 -10.47
CA ARG A 118 -4.55 -8.64 -10.66
C ARG A 118 -4.57 -9.41 -9.34
N PHE A 119 -4.00 -8.82 -8.29
CA PHE A 119 -4.08 -9.37 -6.93
C PHE A 119 -5.54 -9.64 -6.54
N ALA A 120 -6.42 -8.68 -6.83
CA ALA A 120 -7.83 -8.71 -6.50
C ALA A 120 -8.58 -9.83 -7.23
N GLU A 121 -8.37 -9.96 -8.54
CA GLU A 121 -8.95 -11.01 -9.38
C GLU A 121 -8.54 -12.40 -8.89
N GLU A 122 -7.23 -12.59 -8.65
CA GLU A 122 -6.70 -13.85 -8.13
C GLU A 122 -7.24 -14.17 -6.73
N TYR A 123 -7.33 -13.16 -5.85
CA TYR A 123 -7.91 -13.32 -4.51
C TYR A 123 -9.35 -13.83 -4.60
N PHE A 124 -10.18 -13.22 -5.44
CA PHE A 124 -11.57 -13.60 -5.62
C PHE A 124 -11.69 -15.03 -6.18
N GLU A 125 -10.88 -15.40 -7.16
CA GLU A 125 -10.88 -16.75 -7.73
C GLU A 125 -10.49 -17.82 -6.71
N ILE A 126 -9.52 -17.53 -5.84
CA ILE A 126 -9.15 -18.43 -4.73
C ILE A 126 -10.31 -18.55 -3.74
N ALA A 127 -10.88 -17.41 -3.30
CA ALA A 127 -11.95 -17.37 -2.30
C ALA A 127 -13.23 -18.07 -2.78
N LYS A 128 -13.57 -17.96 -4.07
CA LYS A 128 -14.74 -18.60 -4.70
C LYS A 128 -14.63 -20.13 -4.70
N LYS A 129 -13.42 -20.66 -4.94
CA LYS A 129 -13.16 -22.11 -5.02
C LYS A 129 -13.01 -22.77 -3.64
N ALA A 130 -12.76 -21.99 -2.58
CA ALA A 130 -12.35 -22.55 -1.31
C ALA A 130 -13.50 -23.14 -0.46
N LYS A 131 -13.44 -24.45 -0.20
CA LYS A 131 -13.64 -25.02 1.15
C LYS A 131 -12.29 -25.36 1.82
N SER A 132 -11.23 -25.58 1.04
CA SER A 132 -9.83 -25.84 1.43
C SER A 132 -8.88 -25.49 0.25
N LEU A 133 -7.55 -25.53 0.46
CA LEU A 133 -6.57 -25.28 -0.63
C LEU A 133 -6.58 -26.40 -1.66
N THR A 134 -6.55 -26.02 -2.93
CA THR A 134 -6.24 -26.93 -4.03
C THR A 134 -4.77 -27.38 -3.98
N SER A 135 -4.47 -28.54 -4.56
CA SER A 135 -3.09 -29.05 -4.67
C SER A 135 -2.15 -28.07 -5.36
N GLU A 136 -2.62 -27.37 -6.40
CA GLU A 136 -1.84 -26.34 -7.10
C GLU A 136 -1.49 -25.16 -6.20
N GLN A 137 -2.46 -24.63 -5.45
CA GLN A 137 -2.24 -23.52 -4.51
C GLN A 137 -1.29 -23.94 -3.38
N LYS A 138 -1.39 -25.19 -2.92
CA LYS A 138 -0.49 -25.76 -1.91
C LYS A 138 0.95 -25.84 -2.43
N THR A 139 1.16 -26.30 -3.66
CA THR A 139 2.49 -26.33 -4.30
C THR A 139 3.06 -24.92 -4.41
N ARG A 140 2.28 -23.95 -4.90
CA ARG A 140 2.70 -22.53 -4.98
C ARG A 140 3.07 -21.96 -3.61
N LEU A 141 2.30 -22.27 -2.57
CA LEU A 141 2.59 -21.83 -1.22
C LEU A 141 3.88 -22.45 -0.68
N LEU A 142 4.12 -23.73 -0.97
CA LEU A 142 5.33 -24.45 -0.57
C LEU A 142 6.58 -23.89 -1.27
N GLU A 143 6.51 -23.62 -2.57
CA GLU A 143 7.59 -22.98 -3.34
C GLU A 143 7.93 -21.60 -2.77
N LYS A 144 6.92 -20.79 -2.48
CA LYS A 144 7.08 -19.46 -1.88
C LYS A 144 7.69 -19.51 -0.48
N TRP A 145 7.23 -20.44 0.35
CA TRP A 145 7.80 -20.63 1.69
C TRP A 145 9.25 -21.13 1.64
N GLN A 146 9.55 -22.06 0.73
CA GLN A 146 10.92 -22.54 0.50
C GLN A 146 11.84 -21.40 0.02
N PHE A 147 11.34 -20.55 -0.88
CA PHE A 147 12.04 -19.34 -1.31
C PHE A 147 12.39 -18.46 -0.11
N LEU A 148 11.41 -18.05 0.71
CA LEU A 148 11.69 -17.25 1.91
C LEU A 148 12.72 -17.88 2.83
N ASN A 149 12.64 -19.20 3.07
CA ASN A 149 13.61 -19.91 3.90
C ASN A 149 15.02 -19.91 3.31
N ASN A 150 15.17 -19.88 1.99
CA ASN A 150 16.47 -19.76 1.34
C ASN A 150 17.01 -18.33 1.43
N GLU A 151 16.18 -17.32 1.15
CA GLU A 151 16.58 -15.91 1.25
C GLU A 151 17.03 -15.53 2.67
N MET A 152 16.40 -16.12 3.71
CA MET A 152 16.81 -15.91 5.10
C MET A 152 18.20 -16.45 5.42
N LYS A 153 18.75 -17.39 4.64
CA LYS A 153 20.13 -17.88 4.81
C LYS A 153 21.16 -16.87 4.30
N GLU A 154 20.78 -16.04 3.33
CA GLU A 154 21.63 -15.00 2.75
C GLU A 154 21.62 -13.70 3.56
N LEU A 155 20.74 -13.57 4.56
CA LEU A 155 20.57 -12.38 5.41
C LEU A 155 21.90 -11.81 5.92
N LYS A 156 22.81 -12.67 6.38
CA LYS A 156 24.11 -12.26 6.94
C LYS A 156 24.96 -11.46 5.95
N ILE A 157 24.85 -11.76 4.66
CA ILE A 157 25.58 -11.04 3.59
C ILE A 157 25.15 -9.57 3.55
N PHE A 158 23.88 -9.30 3.87
CA PHE A 158 23.30 -7.96 3.79
C PHE A 158 23.38 -7.18 5.12
N GLU A 159 23.46 -7.87 6.26
CA GLU A 159 23.67 -7.24 7.59
C GLU A 159 24.99 -6.47 7.68
N GLU A 160 26.02 -6.92 6.97
CA GLU A 160 27.36 -6.32 6.98
C GLU A 160 27.52 -5.14 5.99
N LEU A 161 26.50 -4.85 5.19
CA LEU A 161 26.58 -3.87 4.11
C LEU A 161 26.54 -2.44 4.67
N SER A 162 27.62 -1.68 4.48
CA SER A 162 27.73 -0.29 4.94
C SER A 162 27.01 0.70 4.01
N PHE A 163 26.75 1.92 4.50
CA PHE A 163 26.18 2.97 3.64
C PHE A 163 27.10 3.31 2.45
N GLY A 164 28.42 3.27 2.65
CA GLY A 164 29.41 3.48 1.58
C GLY A 164 29.32 2.37 0.52
N ASP A 165 29.22 1.11 0.93
CA ASP A 165 28.99 0.00 0.01
C ASP A 165 27.71 0.19 -0.81
N TYR A 166 26.64 0.67 -0.16
CA TYR A 166 25.35 0.90 -0.80
C TYR A 166 25.41 2.03 -1.85
N THR A 167 26.11 3.12 -1.58
CA THR A 167 26.19 4.26 -2.49
C THR A 167 27.17 4.02 -3.64
N GLU A 168 28.35 3.46 -3.34
CA GLU A 168 29.46 3.34 -4.28
C GLU A 168 29.41 2.05 -5.11
N ASN A 169 28.89 0.95 -4.56
CA ASN A 169 28.85 -0.33 -5.25
C ASN A 169 27.44 -0.65 -5.80
N LYS A 170 27.24 -0.34 -7.09
CA LYS A 170 25.96 -0.58 -7.79
C LYS A 170 25.50 -2.04 -7.76
N ASN A 171 26.42 -3.01 -7.74
CA ASN A 171 26.07 -4.42 -7.72
C ASN A 171 25.55 -4.83 -6.34
N LYS A 172 26.26 -4.47 -5.27
CA LYS A 172 25.80 -4.71 -3.89
C LYS A 172 24.44 -4.05 -3.65
N ARG A 173 24.27 -2.80 -4.10
CA ARG A 173 23.00 -2.08 -4.01
C ARG A 173 21.85 -2.79 -4.74
N ARG A 174 22.04 -3.17 -6.01
CA ARG A 174 20.99 -3.88 -6.77
C ARG A 174 20.61 -5.21 -6.12
N ASN A 175 21.59 -5.93 -5.57
CA ASN A 175 21.34 -7.21 -4.92
C ASN A 175 20.50 -7.06 -3.65
N ILE A 176 20.86 -6.15 -2.75
CA ILE A 176 20.10 -5.93 -1.49
C ILE A 176 18.70 -5.37 -1.75
N GLU A 177 18.56 -4.46 -2.72
CA GLU A 177 17.26 -3.93 -3.16
C GLU A 177 16.38 -5.05 -3.71
N ARG A 178 16.91 -5.88 -4.61
CA ARG A 178 16.17 -6.99 -5.21
C ARG A 178 15.82 -8.08 -4.21
N TRP A 179 16.72 -8.38 -3.29
CA TRP A 179 16.50 -9.32 -2.19
C TRP A 179 15.31 -8.88 -1.32
N ALA A 180 15.31 -7.61 -0.87
CA ALA A 180 14.22 -7.06 -0.08
C ALA A 180 12.89 -7.06 -0.87
N GLU A 181 12.92 -6.62 -2.13
CA GLU A 181 11.74 -6.61 -3.02
C GLU A 181 11.12 -8.01 -3.17
N ASN A 182 11.95 -9.02 -3.44
CA ASN A 182 11.49 -10.39 -3.64
C ASN A 182 10.84 -10.95 -2.38
N ILE A 183 11.44 -10.73 -1.20
CA ILE A 183 10.86 -11.18 0.06
C ILE A 183 9.50 -10.53 0.31
N ILE A 184 9.37 -9.23 0.06
CA ILE A 184 8.10 -8.50 0.22
C ILE A 184 7.04 -9.04 -0.75
N ASN A 185 7.38 -9.18 -2.03
CA ASN A 185 6.48 -9.71 -3.05
C ASN A 185 5.98 -11.12 -2.70
N VAL A 186 6.89 -11.99 -2.27
CA VAL A 186 6.54 -13.35 -1.85
C VAL A 186 5.69 -13.35 -0.59
N SER A 187 5.97 -12.47 0.37
CA SER A 187 5.14 -12.32 1.58
C SER A 187 3.71 -11.87 1.25
N ILE A 188 3.55 -10.95 0.31
CA ILE A 188 2.24 -10.49 -0.19
C ILE A 188 1.50 -11.62 -0.89
N ASP A 189 2.18 -12.41 -1.72
CA ASP A 189 1.56 -13.57 -2.39
C ASP A 189 1.12 -14.65 -1.40
N ILE A 190 1.93 -14.93 -0.38
CA ILE A 190 1.55 -15.85 0.70
C ILE A 190 0.30 -15.32 1.43
N ALA A 191 0.29 -14.02 1.77
CA ALA A 191 -0.86 -13.38 2.39
C ALA A 191 -2.13 -13.51 1.53
N LYS A 192 -2.03 -13.26 0.21
CA LYS A 192 -3.13 -13.44 -0.76
C LYS A 192 -3.72 -14.84 -0.69
N ILE A 193 -2.87 -15.85 -0.87
CA ILE A 193 -3.31 -17.26 -0.93
C ILE A 193 -3.99 -17.66 0.37
N LEU A 194 -3.38 -17.34 1.52
CA LEU A 194 -3.88 -17.77 2.82
C LEU A 194 -5.16 -17.04 3.21
N LEU A 195 -5.19 -15.71 3.10
CA LEU A 195 -6.37 -14.93 3.46
C LEU A 195 -7.57 -15.31 2.59
N ALA A 196 -7.37 -15.50 1.29
CA ALA A 196 -8.44 -15.91 0.38
C ALA A 196 -8.92 -17.34 0.68
N SER A 197 -8.00 -18.27 0.97
CA SER A 197 -8.34 -19.66 1.32
C SER A 197 -9.12 -19.75 2.62
N GLU A 198 -8.79 -18.89 3.59
CA GLU A 198 -9.48 -18.76 4.89
C GLU A 198 -10.75 -17.88 4.81
N LYS A 199 -11.18 -17.47 3.61
CA LYS A 199 -12.36 -16.62 3.37
C LYS A 199 -12.36 -15.34 4.21
N LYS A 200 -11.19 -14.74 4.40
CA LYS A 200 -11.10 -13.43 5.04
C LYS A 200 -11.62 -12.36 4.10
N ASP A 201 -11.98 -11.22 4.67
CA ASP A 201 -12.36 -10.06 3.86
C ASP A 201 -11.17 -9.59 3.02
N MET A 202 -11.46 -9.36 1.75
CA MET A 202 -10.50 -8.90 0.77
C MET A 202 -9.81 -7.61 1.25
N PRO A 203 -8.46 -7.56 1.28
CA PRO A 203 -7.75 -6.35 1.63
C PRO A 203 -7.87 -5.30 0.52
N LYS A 204 -7.77 -4.02 0.88
CA LYS A 204 -7.79 -2.88 -0.05
C LYS A 204 -6.39 -2.40 -0.44
N THR A 205 -5.36 -2.80 0.31
CA THR A 205 -3.95 -2.47 0.04
C THR A 205 -3.04 -3.65 0.37
N TYR A 206 -1.81 -3.64 -0.15
CA TYR A 206 -0.80 -4.62 0.23
C TYR A 206 -0.44 -4.52 1.72
N GLU A 207 -0.42 -3.31 2.29
CA GLU A 207 -0.24 -3.09 3.72
C GLU A 207 -1.35 -3.81 4.51
N GLU A 208 -2.62 -3.62 4.15
CA GLU A 208 -3.73 -4.29 4.81
C GLU A 208 -3.66 -5.82 4.66
N ALA A 209 -3.24 -6.31 3.49
CA ALA A 209 -3.03 -7.74 3.26
C ALA A 209 -1.99 -8.32 4.24
N LEU A 210 -0.84 -7.67 4.38
CA LEU A 210 0.21 -8.11 5.30
C LEU A 210 -0.23 -7.96 6.77
N LEU A 211 -0.98 -6.92 7.13
CA LEU A 211 -1.52 -6.74 8.49
C LEU A 211 -2.45 -7.90 8.86
N LYS A 212 -3.46 -8.16 8.01
CA LYS A 212 -4.42 -9.26 8.21
C LYS A 212 -3.71 -10.62 8.25
N PHE A 213 -2.73 -10.84 7.39
CA PHE A 213 -1.95 -12.07 7.37
C PHE A 213 -1.09 -12.21 8.63
N GLY A 214 -0.42 -11.14 9.08
CA GLY A 214 0.37 -11.15 10.32
C GLY A 214 -0.46 -11.58 11.52
N ILE A 215 -1.66 -11.00 11.68
CA ILE A 215 -2.60 -11.37 12.74
C ILE A 215 -3.04 -12.84 12.60
N LEU A 216 -3.40 -13.29 11.39
CA LEU A 216 -3.75 -14.68 11.12
C LEU A 216 -2.60 -15.64 11.48
N ALA A 217 -1.36 -15.23 11.21
CA ALA A 217 -0.15 -15.96 11.49
C ALA A 217 0.37 -15.78 12.93
N SER A 218 -0.50 -15.33 13.85
CA SER A 218 -0.23 -15.20 15.29
C SER A 218 0.76 -14.11 15.71
N LEU A 219 1.00 -13.10 14.87
CA LEU A 219 1.62 -11.86 15.32
C LEU A 219 0.65 -11.07 16.21
N ASN A 220 1.18 -10.38 17.22
CA ASN A 220 0.37 -9.41 17.95
C ASN A 220 0.11 -8.15 17.09
N GLN A 221 -0.80 -7.26 17.55
CA GLN A 221 -1.17 -6.06 16.81
C GLN A 221 0.03 -5.19 16.42
N GLN A 222 0.94 -4.92 17.35
CA GLN A 222 2.12 -4.08 17.10
C GLN A 222 3.09 -4.72 16.10
N GLU A 223 3.27 -6.03 16.18
CA GLU A 223 4.11 -6.79 15.27
C GLU A 223 3.51 -6.84 13.86
N ALA A 224 2.20 -7.05 13.76
CA ALA A 224 1.49 -7.05 12.49
C ALA A 224 1.52 -5.67 11.83
N GLU A 225 1.44 -4.58 12.60
CA GLU A 225 1.61 -3.21 12.11
C GLU A 225 3.04 -2.97 11.59
N LYS A 226 4.07 -3.44 12.29
CA LYS A 226 5.45 -3.35 11.77
C LYS A 226 5.63 -4.15 10.48
N PHE A 227 5.12 -5.38 10.48
CA PHE A 227 5.18 -6.27 9.33
C PHE A 227 4.46 -5.68 8.11
N SER A 228 3.31 -5.04 8.31
CA SER A 228 2.53 -4.46 7.23
C SER A 228 3.24 -3.30 6.53
N LYS A 229 3.99 -2.48 7.29
CA LYS A 229 4.73 -1.33 6.74
C LYS A 229 5.81 -1.71 5.74
N PHE A 230 6.25 -2.97 5.68
CA PHE A 230 7.17 -3.42 4.63
C PHE A 230 6.57 -3.41 3.23
N ALA A 231 5.23 -3.45 3.09
CA ALA A 231 4.58 -3.22 1.80
C ALA A 231 4.98 -1.86 1.19
N ASN A 232 5.24 -0.85 2.02
CA ASN A 232 5.64 0.48 1.55
C ASN A 232 7.10 0.53 1.07
N LEU A 233 7.95 -0.42 1.50
CA LEU A 233 9.33 -0.49 1.01
C LEU A 233 9.37 -0.89 -0.46
N ARG A 234 8.46 -1.77 -0.91
CA ARG A 234 8.29 -2.10 -2.33
C ARG A 234 8.10 -0.85 -3.20
N ASN A 235 7.35 0.13 -2.67
CA ASN A 235 7.05 1.37 -3.36
C ASN A 235 8.24 2.35 -3.38
N LEU A 236 9.16 2.25 -2.41
CA LEU A 236 10.31 3.15 -2.30
C LEU A 236 11.48 2.78 -3.22
N LEU A 237 11.61 1.51 -3.61
CA LEU A 237 12.72 1.00 -4.43
C LEU A 237 12.80 1.64 -5.83
N ALA A 238 11.74 2.32 -6.28
CA ALA A 238 11.71 3.08 -7.53
C ALA A 238 12.23 4.53 -7.41
N HIS A 239 12.58 5.00 -6.21
CA HIS A 239 12.98 6.39 -5.96
C HIS A 239 14.50 6.60 -5.89
N GLU A 240 14.96 7.78 -6.31
CA GLU A 240 16.39 8.14 -6.41
C GLU A 240 17.07 8.52 -5.08
N TYR A 241 16.34 8.55 -3.96
CA TYR A 241 16.87 8.94 -2.65
C TYR A 241 17.54 7.76 -1.92
N LEU A 242 18.80 7.49 -2.28
CA LEU A 242 19.59 6.35 -1.77
C LEU A 242 19.73 6.32 -0.24
N ASP A 243 19.82 7.48 0.42
CA ASP A 243 19.96 7.57 1.88
C ASP A 243 18.69 7.15 2.63
N ILE A 244 17.53 7.57 2.14
CA ILE A 244 16.22 7.18 2.68
C ILE A 244 15.99 5.69 2.43
N LEU A 245 16.28 5.23 1.21
CA LEU A 245 16.09 3.84 0.83
C LEU A 245 16.98 2.90 1.65
N TYR A 246 18.27 3.23 1.80
CA TYR A 246 19.20 2.48 2.65
C TYR A 246 18.69 2.35 4.09
N LYS A 247 18.27 3.47 4.72
CA LYS A 247 17.72 3.44 6.09
C LYS A 247 16.52 2.49 6.20
N ARG A 248 15.61 2.49 5.22
CA ARG A 248 14.45 1.59 5.24
C ARG A 248 14.84 0.13 5.03
N ILE A 249 15.80 -0.15 4.15
CA ILE A 249 16.34 -1.50 3.95
C ILE A 249 17.00 -2.01 5.24
N GLN A 250 17.74 -1.17 5.97
CA GLN A 250 18.33 -1.55 7.25
C GLN A 250 17.28 -1.87 8.31
N VAL A 251 16.19 -1.09 8.38
CA VAL A 251 15.04 -1.42 9.23
C VAL A 251 14.43 -2.77 8.82
N PHE A 252 14.25 -3.02 7.53
CA PHE A 252 13.73 -4.28 7.01
C PHE A 252 14.61 -5.48 7.38
N ILE A 253 15.92 -5.39 7.18
CA ILE A 253 16.90 -6.43 7.54
C ILE A 253 16.83 -6.75 9.04
N LYS A 254 16.67 -5.72 9.88
CA LYS A 254 16.62 -5.90 11.34
C LYS A 254 15.29 -6.48 11.82
N GLU A 255 14.17 -6.03 11.26
CA GLU A 255 12.84 -6.30 11.80
C GLU A 255 12.10 -7.45 11.11
N PHE A 256 12.33 -7.69 9.81
CA PHE A 256 11.65 -8.77 9.09
C PHE A 256 12.00 -10.17 9.61
N PRO A 257 13.28 -10.54 9.84
CA PRO A 257 13.64 -11.89 10.29
C PRO A 257 12.98 -12.34 11.60
N PRO A 258 12.98 -11.54 12.70
CA PRO A 258 12.32 -11.96 13.93
C PRO A 258 10.78 -12.06 13.78
N LEU A 259 10.17 -11.24 12.92
CA LEU A 259 8.73 -11.36 12.61
C LEU A 259 8.46 -12.64 11.81
N TYR A 260 9.29 -12.93 10.80
CA TYR A 260 9.17 -14.15 10.00
C TYR A 260 9.35 -15.43 10.84
N GLN A 261 10.28 -15.43 11.80
CA GLN A 261 10.44 -16.55 12.74
C GLN A 261 9.18 -16.85 13.55
N LYS A 262 8.37 -15.83 13.86
CA LYS A 262 7.08 -16.02 14.55
C LYS A 262 5.98 -16.54 13.62
N ILE A 263 6.01 -16.14 12.35
CA ILE A 263 5.09 -16.61 11.29
C ILE A 263 5.42 -18.07 10.89
N TYR A 264 6.68 -18.47 10.95
CA TYR A 264 7.17 -19.75 10.45
C TYR A 264 6.39 -20.98 10.97
N PRO A 265 6.13 -21.15 12.29
CA PRO A 265 5.39 -22.30 12.80
C PRO A 265 3.96 -22.39 12.26
N PHE A 266 3.32 -21.23 12.02
CA PHE A 266 2.00 -21.18 11.41
C PHE A 266 2.04 -21.74 9.99
N LEU A 267 2.96 -21.26 9.14
CA LEU A 267 3.10 -21.73 7.75
C LEU A 267 3.44 -23.23 7.69
N GLU A 268 4.35 -23.69 8.54
CA GLU A 268 4.72 -25.10 8.62
C GLU A 268 3.51 -25.99 8.99
N LYS A 269 2.76 -25.59 10.02
CA LYS A 269 1.55 -26.31 10.46
C LYS A 269 0.47 -26.30 9.38
N TYR A 270 0.26 -25.15 8.75
CA TYR A 270 -0.75 -24.96 7.72
C TYR A 270 -0.50 -25.86 6.49
N LEU A 271 0.77 -25.97 6.07
CA LEU A 271 1.19 -26.85 4.98
C LEU A 271 1.12 -28.35 5.36
N LYS A 272 1.36 -28.70 6.63
CA LYS A 272 1.28 -30.10 7.13
C LYS A 272 -0.15 -30.59 7.33
N ASN A 273 -1.05 -29.77 7.90
CA ASN A 273 -2.40 -30.18 8.25
C ASN A 273 -3.30 -30.42 7.02
N ASN A 274 -3.09 -29.68 5.93
CA ASN A 274 -3.75 -29.90 4.65
C ASN A 274 -3.19 -31.14 3.89
N LYS A 275 -2.59 -32.12 4.57
CA LYS A 275 -2.23 -33.44 4.01
C LYS A 275 -3.32 -34.49 4.17
N LYS A 276 -4.35 -34.26 5.00
CA LYS A 276 -5.35 -35.28 5.35
C LYS A 276 -6.46 -35.48 4.32
N ASP A 277 -6.51 -34.67 3.26
CA ASP A 277 -7.52 -34.76 2.19
C ASP A 277 -6.94 -35.27 0.85
N LEU A 278 -5.79 -35.98 0.90
CA LEU A 278 -5.22 -36.69 -0.26
C LEU A 278 -5.47 -38.19 -0.14
#